data_AF-A0AAN6ZSV0-F1
#
_entry.id   AF-A0AAN6ZSV0-F1
#
_cell.length_a   1.000
_cell.length_b   1.000
_cell.length_c   1.000
_cell.angle_alpha   90.00
_cell.angle_beta   90.00
_cell.angle_gamma   90.00
#
_symmetry.space_group_name_H-M   'P 1'
#
loop_
_entity.id
_entity.type
_entity.pdbx_description
1 polymer ?
#
loop_
_entity_poly.entity_id
_entity_poly.type
_entity_poly.pdbx_seq_one_letter_code
_entity_poly.pdbx_strand_id
1 'polypeptide(L)'
;MDAESRLPSCSRDENLDCRAEFKLPSSIRESTVSRYVILAVLAIGLGLAAVFFGVTMAVIARYVATDNTGFEPENPEFALYKNSRFKECYNLVPDATNCSAIRSGLGALATRIPEGFGYVDRYNGWNTFTGDEYHAHPPIYDWCQIVSCFNGFKIIPSTARPSATILSTMACWWAVMMTSASALGHTGKQIWAAFSKKRQKPCRGLKELSIFDWVLLAYDICGPIFWWWLSFGQFAADPTMSTTLAITTWVTTWKLASVVRFHPYSCALPGGRRAKRNIIWALHAMTVLQWAAGVYVMVVYLGDLSYQGSTLQSYDCVASRIPDAPGSTSCSVADLCSKATLFRGAEFTYEDTYYVGGRYNLIAYFWIWTLMALMPFIFLLMTWKAKEDLRDTWRVFNPGPSVYLTFASFISLAYAVAYAVNLVQTWNSPRDREGPFTFHPECNALHVPLSPWRDYFDLGEYARAYRIAKMVFNA
;
A
#
# COMPACT_ATOMS: atom_id res chain seq x y z
N MET A 1 19.67 34.22 -11.46
CA MET A 1 19.01 33.66 -10.26
C MET A 1 18.31 34.82 -9.59
N ASP A 2 16.99 34.91 -9.77
CA ASP A 2 16.02 35.71 -9.01
C ASP A 2 14.65 35.44 -9.65
N ALA A 3 14.27 34.16 -9.68
CA ALA A 3 12.89 33.78 -9.92
C ALA A 3 12.17 33.83 -8.56
N GLU A 4 12.10 35.04 -8.00
CA GLU A 4 11.24 35.32 -6.87
C GLU A 4 9.81 35.08 -7.37
N SER A 5 9.26 33.90 -7.08
CA SER A 5 7.84 33.63 -7.21
C SER A 5 7.16 34.59 -6.25
N ARG A 6 6.84 35.80 -6.74
CA ARG A 6 6.12 36.81 -5.98
C ARG A 6 4.81 36.16 -5.57
N LEU A 7 4.75 35.66 -4.34
CA LEU A 7 3.50 35.43 -3.64
C LEU A 7 2.68 36.71 -3.85
N PRO A 8 1.40 36.63 -4.29
CA PRO A 8 0.60 37.81 -4.60
C PRO A 8 0.79 38.86 -3.49
N SER A 9 1.11 40.09 -3.91
CA SER A 9 1.46 41.19 -3.01
C SER A 9 0.24 41.56 -2.18
N CYS A 10 0.16 41.01 -0.99
CA CYS A 10 -0.76 41.46 0.04
C CYS A 10 -0.23 42.75 0.65
N SER A 11 -0.91 43.87 0.41
CA SER A 11 -0.70 45.10 1.19
C SER A 11 -1.10 44.84 2.64
N ARG A 12 -0.53 45.63 3.57
CA ARG A 12 -0.72 45.45 5.02
C ARG A 12 -2.14 45.81 5.49
N ASP A 13 -2.92 46.51 4.67
CA ASP A 13 -4.15 47.19 5.09
C ASP A 13 -5.45 46.68 4.45
N GLU A 14 -5.42 45.63 3.64
CA GLU A 14 -6.65 45.03 3.09
C GLU A 14 -6.81 43.57 3.51
N ASN A 15 -7.67 43.34 4.50
CA ASN A 15 -8.18 42.03 4.93
C ASN A 15 -8.97 41.25 3.84
N LEU A 16 -8.93 41.69 2.57
CA LEU A 16 -9.88 41.25 1.54
C LEU A 16 -9.29 40.40 0.40
N ASP A 17 -8.01 40.51 0.02
CA ASP A 17 -7.60 39.94 -1.29
C ASP A 17 -6.25 39.17 -1.34
N CYS A 18 -5.91 38.46 -0.28
CA CYS A 18 -4.76 37.53 -0.28
C CYS A 18 -5.10 36.12 -0.78
N ARG A 19 -5.95 35.98 -1.81
CA ARG A 19 -6.27 34.66 -2.39
C ARG A 19 -5.37 34.40 -3.58
N ALA A 20 -4.48 33.41 -3.48
CA ALA A 20 -3.97 32.80 -4.69
C ALA A 20 -5.18 32.13 -5.38
N GLU A 21 -5.55 32.64 -6.55
CA GLU A 21 -6.61 32.06 -7.38
C GLU A 21 -5.98 31.07 -8.36
N PHE A 22 -6.59 29.89 -8.46
CA PHE A 22 -6.27 28.95 -9.53
C PHE A 22 -6.73 29.55 -10.86
N LYS A 23 -5.82 29.76 -11.81
CA LYS A 23 -6.11 30.38 -13.10
C LYS A 23 -6.28 29.31 -14.17
N LEU A 24 -7.44 29.29 -14.81
CA LEU A 24 -7.68 28.51 -16.03
C LEU A 24 -7.49 29.42 -17.26
N PRO A 25 -7.04 28.87 -18.40
CA PRO A 25 -7.07 29.58 -19.68
C PRO A 25 -8.48 30.12 -19.96
N SER A 26 -8.58 31.33 -20.55
CA SER A 26 -9.87 31.96 -20.84
C SER A 26 -10.78 31.07 -21.69
N SER A 27 -10.21 30.40 -22.70
CA SER A 27 -10.91 29.43 -23.56
C SER A 27 -11.57 28.30 -22.77
N ILE A 28 -10.90 27.77 -21.74
CA ILE A 28 -11.44 26.70 -20.87
C ILE A 28 -12.43 27.28 -19.86
N ARG A 29 -12.11 28.43 -19.25
CA ARG A 29 -12.91 29.07 -18.21
C ARG A 29 -14.29 29.50 -18.72
N GLU A 30 -14.34 30.02 -19.94
CA GLU A 30 -15.57 30.55 -20.56
C GLU A 30 -16.37 29.44 -21.28
N SER A 31 -15.73 28.33 -21.60
CA SER A 31 -16.40 27.15 -22.17
C SER A 31 -17.26 26.44 -21.12
N THR A 32 -18.58 26.53 -21.31
CA THR A 32 -19.56 25.80 -20.49
C THR A 32 -19.40 24.29 -20.64
N VAL A 33 -19.10 23.81 -21.86
CA VAL A 33 -18.86 22.39 -22.13
C VAL A 33 -17.64 21.89 -21.35
N SER A 34 -16.50 22.60 -21.44
CA SER A 34 -15.28 22.22 -20.74
C SER A 34 -15.47 22.19 -19.22
N ARG A 35 -16.24 23.13 -18.67
CA ARG A 35 -16.62 23.13 -17.26
C ARG A 35 -17.33 21.84 -16.86
N TYR A 36 -18.39 21.46 -17.56
CA TYR A 36 -19.17 20.27 -17.20
C TYR A 36 -18.37 18.99 -17.42
N VAL A 37 -17.58 18.89 -18.50
CA VAL A 37 -16.72 17.73 -18.77
C VAL A 37 -15.68 17.54 -17.66
N ILE A 38 -14.95 18.59 -17.28
CA ILE A 38 -13.92 18.49 -16.24
C ILE A 38 -14.55 18.09 -14.89
N LEU A 39 -15.67 18.73 -14.52
CA LEU A 39 -16.35 18.41 -13.26
C LEU A 39 -16.94 16.98 -13.27
N ALA A 40 -17.47 16.52 -14.42
CA ALA A 40 -17.96 15.16 -14.57
C ALA A 40 -16.83 14.13 -14.42
N VAL A 41 -15.67 14.36 -15.05
CA VAL A 41 -14.49 13.49 -14.93
C VAL A 41 -14.04 13.38 -13.47
N LEU A 42 -13.95 14.50 -12.75
CA LEU A 42 -13.59 14.49 -11.34
C LEU A 42 -14.63 13.79 -10.46
N ALA A 43 -15.92 14.00 -10.75
CA ALA A 43 -17.01 13.34 -10.04
C ALA A 43 -16.99 11.82 -10.27
N ILE A 44 -16.70 11.36 -11.49
CA ILE A 44 -16.50 9.93 -11.81
C ILE A 44 -15.32 9.39 -10.98
N GLY A 45 -14.18 10.08 -10.96
CA GLY A 45 -13.03 9.64 -10.18
C GLY A 45 -13.33 9.51 -8.68
N LEU A 46 -14.03 10.48 -8.09
CA LEU A 46 -14.48 10.42 -6.69
C LEU A 46 -15.52 9.31 -6.47
N GLY A 47 -16.42 9.09 -7.42
CA GLY A 47 -17.39 8.00 -7.38
C GLY A 47 -16.73 6.63 -7.38
N LEU A 48 -15.74 6.41 -8.26
CA LEU A 48 -14.94 5.19 -8.30
C LEU A 48 -14.18 4.96 -6.97
N ALA A 49 -13.65 6.03 -6.37
CA ALA A 49 -13.02 5.94 -5.07
C ALA A 49 -14.00 5.54 -3.96
N ALA A 50 -15.20 6.13 -3.95
CA ALA A 50 -16.24 5.78 -2.99
C ALA A 50 -16.69 4.33 -3.15
N VAL A 51 -16.85 3.83 -4.38
CA VAL A 51 -17.16 2.43 -4.67
C VAL A 51 -16.07 1.51 -4.13
N PHE A 52 -14.79 1.83 -4.39
CA PHE A 52 -13.66 1.08 -3.87
C PHE A 52 -13.72 0.97 -2.34
N PHE A 53 -13.83 2.10 -1.62
CA PHE A 53 -13.91 2.10 -0.16
C PHE A 53 -15.12 1.35 0.37
N GLY A 54 -16.28 1.47 -0.29
CA GLY A 54 -17.49 0.75 0.08
C GLY A 54 -17.31 -0.77 -0.02
N VAL A 55 -16.71 -1.25 -1.13
CA VAL A 55 -16.44 -2.67 -1.34
C VAL A 55 -15.43 -3.20 -0.32
N THR A 56 -14.30 -2.53 -0.12
CA THR A 56 -13.27 -2.98 0.82
C THR A 56 -13.80 -2.98 2.27
N MET A 57 -14.57 -1.96 2.69
CA MET A 57 -15.23 -1.96 4.00
C MET A 57 -16.22 -3.11 4.15
N ALA A 58 -17.03 -3.39 3.12
CA ALA A 58 -18.00 -4.49 3.17
C ALA A 58 -17.29 -5.85 3.32
N VAL A 59 -16.18 -6.04 2.62
CA VAL A 59 -15.33 -7.23 2.73
C VAL A 59 -14.72 -7.36 4.13
N ILE A 60 -14.15 -6.28 4.68
CA ILE A 60 -13.63 -6.25 6.05
C ILE A 60 -14.72 -6.58 7.06
N ALA A 61 -15.87 -5.90 6.98
CA ALA A 61 -16.98 -6.10 7.89
C ALA A 61 -17.51 -7.54 7.85
N ARG A 62 -17.60 -8.13 6.66
CA ARG A 62 -17.99 -9.53 6.49
C ARG A 62 -17.00 -10.47 7.17
N TYR A 63 -15.70 -10.33 6.94
CA TYR A 63 -14.70 -11.21 7.56
C TYR A 63 -14.66 -11.06 9.08
N VAL A 64 -14.80 -9.84 9.60
CA VAL A 64 -15.00 -9.64 11.05
C VAL A 64 -16.25 -10.38 11.51
N ALA A 65 -17.36 -10.31 10.78
CA ALA A 65 -18.59 -10.98 11.22
C ALA A 65 -18.50 -12.51 11.16
N THR A 66 -17.82 -13.09 10.17
CA THR A 66 -17.82 -14.55 9.92
C THR A 66 -16.67 -15.30 10.59
N ASP A 67 -15.53 -14.66 10.84
CA ASP A 67 -14.30 -15.33 11.27
C ASP A 67 -13.86 -14.95 12.70
N ASN A 68 -14.71 -14.30 13.50
CA ASN A 68 -14.42 -13.99 14.91
C ASN A 68 -14.42 -15.22 15.82
N THR A 69 -14.90 -16.38 15.36
CA THR A 69 -14.98 -17.60 16.17
C THR A 69 -13.75 -18.49 15.94
N GLY A 70 -12.97 -18.72 17.00
CA GLY A 70 -11.82 -19.64 17.00
C GLY A 70 -10.44 -18.99 17.13
N PHE A 71 -10.37 -17.70 17.49
CA PHE A 71 -9.10 -17.00 17.63
C PHE A 71 -8.58 -17.01 19.08
N GLU A 72 -7.62 -17.87 19.36
CA GLU A 72 -6.94 -17.96 20.64
C GLU A 72 -5.42 -17.85 20.42
N PRO A 73 -4.83 -16.65 20.49
CA PRO A 73 -3.38 -16.47 20.31
C PRO A 73 -2.59 -17.14 21.45
N GLU A 74 -3.25 -17.39 22.57
CA GLU A 74 -2.74 -18.15 23.71
C GLU A 74 -2.78 -19.67 23.46
N ASN A 75 -3.53 -20.13 22.45
CA ASN A 75 -3.57 -21.53 22.10
C ASN A 75 -2.19 -21.95 21.56
N PRO A 76 -1.56 -23.00 22.13
CA PRO A 76 -0.25 -23.45 21.70
C PRO A 76 -0.19 -23.85 20.22
N GLU A 77 -1.33 -24.24 19.63
CA GLU A 77 -1.45 -24.56 18.21
C GLU A 77 -1.30 -23.34 17.29
N PHE A 78 -1.54 -22.12 17.79
CA PHE A 78 -1.36 -20.92 17.00
C PHE A 78 0.10 -20.76 16.55
N ALA A 79 1.07 -21.10 17.40
CA ALA A 79 2.49 -21.08 17.05
C ALA A 79 2.85 -22.07 15.94
N LEU A 80 2.04 -23.10 15.70
CA LEU A 80 2.26 -24.12 14.69
C LEU A 80 1.52 -23.78 13.38
N TYR A 81 0.22 -23.48 13.45
CA TYR A 81 -0.66 -23.49 12.29
C TYR A 81 -1.30 -22.14 11.93
N LYS A 82 -1.22 -21.14 12.82
CA LYS A 82 -1.66 -19.75 12.56
C LYS A 82 -3.09 -19.66 12.02
N ASN A 83 -4.00 -20.44 12.63
CA ASN A 83 -5.42 -20.47 12.28
C ASN A 83 -5.72 -20.83 10.81
N SER A 84 -4.77 -21.50 10.13
CA SER A 84 -4.96 -22.05 8.79
C SER A 84 -5.55 -23.46 8.84
N ARG A 85 -6.13 -23.92 7.74
CA ARG A 85 -6.52 -25.34 7.54
C ARG A 85 -5.34 -26.29 7.34
N PHE A 86 -4.11 -25.80 7.49
CA PHE A 86 -2.91 -26.62 7.32
C PHE A 86 -2.97 -27.90 8.16
N LYS A 87 -3.40 -27.81 9.43
CA LYS A 87 -3.51 -28.97 10.32
C LYS A 87 -4.50 -30.02 9.79
N GLU A 88 -5.65 -29.60 9.26
CA GLU A 88 -6.67 -30.49 8.73
C GLU A 88 -6.12 -31.25 7.51
N CYS A 89 -5.51 -30.53 6.57
CA CYS A 89 -4.93 -31.12 5.37
C CYS A 89 -3.69 -31.98 5.63
N TYR A 90 -2.82 -31.57 6.55
CA TYR A 90 -1.56 -32.27 6.89
C TYR A 90 -1.82 -33.67 7.43
N ASN A 91 -2.94 -33.86 8.14
CA ASN A 91 -3.32 -35.14 8.73
C ASN A 91 -4.07 -36.07 7.78
N LEU A 92 -4.33 -35.65 6.54
CA LEU A 92 -4.91 -36.53 5.52
C LEU A 92 -3.89 -37.58 5.08
N VAL A 93 -4.39 -38.77 4.71
CA VAL A 93 -3.55 -39.84 4.18
C VAL A 93 -3.04 -39.43 2.79
N PRO A 94 -1.72 -39.31 2.58
CA PRO A 94 -1.16 -38.90 1.31
C PRO A 94 -1.36 -39.97 0.24
N ASP A 95 -1.69 -39.54 -0.99
CA ASP A 95 -1.56 -40.39 -2.17
C ASP A 95 -0.09 -40.48 -2.57
N ALA A 96 0.55 -41.62 -2.28
CA ALA A 96 1.98 -41.82 -2.49
C ALA A 96 2.42 -41.60 -3.94
N THR A 97 1.58 -41.90 -4.93
CA THR A 97 1.89 -41.71 -6.35
C THR A 97 1.92 -40.22 -6.70
N ASN A 98 0.95 -39.45 -6.20
CA ASN A 98 0.89 -38.00 -6.42
C ASN A 98 1.99 -37.26 -5.65
N CYS A 99 2.33 -37.72 -4.45
CA CYS A 99 3.32 -37.05 -3.61
C CYS A 99 4.75 -37.10 -4.17
N SER A 100 5.11 -38.14 -4.92
CA SER A 100 6.39 -38.16 -5.63
C SER A 100 6.47 -37.08 -6.70
N ALA A 101 5.39 -36.90 -7.49
CA ALA A 101 5.30 -35.87 -8.52
C ALA A 101 5.23 -34.45 -7.93
N ILE A 102 4.46 -34.27 -6.86
CA ILE A 102 4.34 -32.98 -6.15
C ILE A 102 5.70 -32.57 -5.58
N ARG A 103 6.37 -33.45 -4.83
CA ARG A 103 7.67 -33.14 -4.21
C ARG A 103 8.77 -32.91 -5.26
N SER A 104 8.77 -33.65 -6.37
CA SER A 104 9.77 -33.44 -7.44
C SER A 104 9.56 -32.11 -8.16
N GLY A 105 8.31 -31.73 -8.44
CA GLY A 105 7.97 -30.42 -8.99
C GLY A 105 8.41 -29.28 -8.07
N LEU A 106 8.13 -29.39 -6.76
CA LEU A 106 8.52 -28.38 -5.77
C LEU A 106 10.04 -28.34 -5.53
N GLY A 107 10.71 -29.49 -5.58
CA GLY A 107 12.17 -29.57 -5.49
C GLY A 107 12.89 -28.90 -6.68
N ALA A 108 12.34 -29.01 -7.90
CA ALA A 108 12.90 -28.32 -9.06
C ALA A 108 12.85 -26.78 -8.91
N LEU A 109 11.81 -26.25 -8.24
CA LEU A 109 11.72 -24.82 -7.91
C LEU A 109 12.65 -24.43 -6.76
N ALA A 110 12.83 -25.30 -5.76
CA ALA A 110 13.72 -25.07 -4.62
C ALA A 110 15.19 -24.86 -5.02
N THR A 111 15.61 -25.34 -6.20
CA THR A 111 16.95 -25.06 -6.77
C THR A 111 17.12 -23.63 -7.29
N ARG A 112 16.02 -22.88 -7.48
CA ARG A 112 16.05 -21.46 -7.90
C ARG A 112 16.08 -20.49 -6.71
N ILE A 113 15.74 -20.97 -5.52
CA ILE A 113 15.87 -20.23 -4.26
C ILE A 113 17.22 -20.65 -3.64
N PRO A 114 18.07 -19.72 -3.20
CA PRO A 114 19.29 -20.07 -2.50
C PRO A 114 18.97 -20.93 -1.27
N GLU A 115 19.87 -21.86 -0.94
CA GLU A 115 19.81 -22.71 0.27
C GLU A 115 18.82 -23.88 0.23
N GLY A 116 18.21 -24.22 -0.92
CA GLY A 116 17.48 -25.49 -1.09
C GLY A 116 16.10 -25.56 -0.42
N PHE A 117 15.47 -24.41 -0.15
CA PHE A 117 14.12 -24.32 0.40
C PHE A 117 13.05 -24.28 -0.69
N GLY A 118 11.88 -24.83 -0.40
CA GLY A 118 10.69 -24.66 -1.22
C GLY A 118 9.64 -23.78 -0.52
N TYR A 119 8.84 -23.07 -1.32
CA TYR A 119 7.72 -22.27 -0.86
C TYR A 119 6.47 -22.69 -1.62
N VAL A 120 5.37 -22.85 -0.91
CA VAL A 120 4.08 -23.22 -1.48
C VAL A 120 3.05 -22.21 -1.03
N ASP A 121 2.42 -21.57 -2.00
CA ASP A 121 1.17 -20.85 -1.81
C ASP A 121 0.08 -21.50 -2.67
N ARG A 122 -1.17 -21.07 -2.46
CA ARG A 122 -2.34 -21.58 -3.20
C ARG A 122 -2.24 -21.38 -4.72
N TYR A 123 -1.44 -20.43 -5.22
CA TYR A 123 -1.56 -19.94 -6.60
C TYR A 123 -0.31 -20.18 -7.46
N ASN A 124 0.87 -19.79 -6.95
CA ASN A 124 2.18 -20.04 -7.55
C ASN A 124 2.66 -21.47 -7.27
N GLY A 125 2.27 -22.07 -6.14
CA GLY A 125 2.63 -23.43 -5.72
C GLY A 125 2.28 -24.56 -6.71
N TRP A 126 1.50 -24.26 -7.76
CA TRP A 126 1.31 -25.16 -8.91
C TRP A 126 1.38 -24.47 -10.28
N ASN A 127 0.86 -23.25 -10.46
CA ASN A 127 0.88 -22.60 -11.79
C ASN A 127 2.29 -22.18 -12.25
N THR A 128 3.24 -22.00 -11.31
CA THR A 128 4.65 -21.70 -11.63
C THR A 128 5.46 -22.97 -11.99
N PHE A 129 4.84 -24.15 -11.85
CA PHE A 129 5.48 -25.47 -11.96
C PHE A 129 5.45 -26.03 -13.36
N THR A 130 4.55 -25.51 -14.18
CA THR A 130 4.28 -25.98 -15.51
C THR A 130 4.94 -25.01 -16.49
N GLY A 131 6.10 -25.38 -17.03
CA GLY A 131 6.57 -24.75 -18.28
C GLY A 131 5.51 -24.90 -19.39
N ASP A 132 5.73 -24.23 -20.52
CA ASP A 132 4.78 -24.18 -21.67
C ASP A 132 4.21 -25.55 -22.10
N GLU A 133 4.93 -26.64 -21.83
CA GLU A 133 4.54 -28.03 -22.12
C GLU A 133 3.43 -28.59 -21.21
N TYR A 134 3.29 -28.15 -19.95
CA TYR A 134 2.27 -28.65 -19.02
C TYR A 134 1.01 -27.78 -18.93
N HIS A 135 1.02 -26.57 -19.51
CA HIS A 135 -0.20 -25.76 -19.70
C HIS A 135 -1.25 -26.47 -20.56
N ALA A 136 -0.85 -27.47 -21.34
CA ALA A 136 -1.75 -28.29 -22.13
C ALA A 136 -2.62 -29.23 -21.26
N HIS A 137 -2.10 -29.79 -20.16
CA HIS A 137 -2.80 -30.78 -19.32
C HIS A 137 -2.28 -30.84 -17.86
N PRO A 138 -2.54 -29.84 -17.00
CA PRO A 138 -2.10 -29.91 -15.60
C PRO A 138 -3.01 -30.85 -14.76
N PRO A 139 -2.47 -31.80 -13.98
CA PRO A 139 -3.23 -32.38 -12.87
C PRO A 139 -3.45 -31.26 -11.84
N ILE A 140 -4.72 -30.91 -11.60
CA ILE A 140 -5.10 -29.89 -10.61
C ILE A 140 -5.08 -30.60 -9.25
N TYR A 141 -3.92 -30.64 -8.59
CA TYR A 141 -3.87 -31.09 -7.20
C TYR A 141 -4.53 -30.04 -6.31
N ASP A 142 -5.44 -30.49 -5.45
CA ASP A 142 -6.04 -29.66 -4.41
C ASP A 142 -4.99 -29.28 -3.35
N TRP A 143 -5.19 -28.15 -2.67
CA TRP A 143 -4.32 -27.66 -1.60
C TRP A 143 -4.07 -28.74 -0.54
N CYS A 144 -5.12 -29.43 -0.12
CA CYS A 144 -5.00 -30.49 0.87
C CYS A 144 -4.17 -31.69 0.36
N GLN A 145 -4.23 -32.01 -0.93
CA GLN A 145 -3.39 -33.06 -1.51
C GLN A 145 -1.92 -32.67 -1.43
N ILE A 146 -1.58 -31.42 -1.76
CA ILE A 146 -0.21 -30.89 -1.66
C ILE A 146 0.30 -30.93 -0.21
N VAL A 147 -0.48 -30.40 0.73
CA VAL A 147 -0.10 -30.35 2.15
C VAL A 147 0.04 -31.75 2.75
N SER A 148 -0.85 -32.69 2.40
CA SER A 148 -0.77 -34.08 2.87
C SER A 148 0.54 -34.77 2.45
N CYS A 149 1.14 -34.36 1.33
CA CYS A 149 2.44 -34.86 0.90
C CYS A 149 3.59 -34.41 1.78
N PHE A 150 3.38 -33.51 2.74
CA PHE A 150 4.36 -33.16 3.77
C PHE A 150 4.08 -33.85 5.10
N ASN A 151 3.11 -34.78 5.16
CA ASN A 151 2.88 -35.61 6.34
C ASN A 151 4.19 -36.28 6.79
N GLY A 152 4.51 -36.15 8.07
CA GLY A 152 5.76 -36.60 8.67
C GLY A 152 6.86 -35.54 8.76
N PHE A 153 6.79 -34.43 8.01
CA PHE A 153 7.75 -33.33 8.17
C PHE A 153 7.50 -32.61 9.50
N LYS A 154 8.59 -32.21 10.17
CA LYS A 154 8.57 -31.45 11.42
C LYS A 154 7.99 -30.06 11.21
N ILE A 155 6.93 -29.76 11.94
CA ILE A 155 6.31 -28.43 11.95
C ILE A 155 7.05 -27.55 12.95
N ILE A 156 7.62 -26.45 12.47
CA ILE A 156 8.46 -25.57 13.29
C ILE A 156 7.60 -24.49 13.97
N PRO A 157 7.43 -24.53 15.30
CA PRO A 157 6.71 -23.52 16.04
C PRO A 157 7.44 -22.18 15.97
N SER A 158 6.68 -21.11 15.81
CA SER A 158 7.22 -19.77 15.67
C SER A 158 6.27 -18.70 16.18
N THR A 159 6.85 -17.57 16.60
CA THR A 159 6.11 -16.35 16.95
C THR A 159 6.27 -15.31 15.85
N ALA A 160 5.17 -14.67 15.47
CA ALA A 160 5.17 -13.60 14.47
C ALA A 160 5.82 -12.33 15.06
N ARG A 161 6.79 -11.76 14.34
CA ARG A 161 7.26 -10.39 14.57
C ARG A 161 6.27 -9.39 14.00
N PRO A 162 6.33 -8.10 14.36
CA PRO A 162 5.53 -7.08 13.68
C PRO A 162 5.77 -7.05 12.15
N SER A 163 6.96 -7.40 11.69
CA SER A 163 7.29 -7.54 10.26
C SER A 163 6.60 -8.72 9.58
N ALA A 164 6.09 -9.74 10.30
CA ALA A 164 5.23 -10.77 9.70
C ALA A 164 3.84 -10.26 9.33
N THR A 165 3.49 -9.03 9.72
CA THR A 165 2.19 -8.42 9.47
C THR A 165 2.34 -7.22 8.54
N ILE A 166 2.91 -7.50 7.37
CA ILE A 166 3.16 -6.53 6.30
C ILE A 166 1.84 -5.91 5.86
N LEU A 167 1.94 -4.72 5.29
CA LEU A 167 0.81 -4.05 4.70
C LEU A 167 0.14 -4.95 3.64
N SER A 168 -1.04 -5.47 3.95
CA SER A 168 -1.85 -6.20 2.99
C SER A 168 -2.03 -5.39 1.70
N THR A 169 -2.25 -6.06 0.57
CA THR A 169 -2.56 -5.35 -0.68
C THR A 169 -3.76 -4.39 -0.55
N MET A 170 -4.76 -4.74 0.26
CA MET A 170 -5.90 -3.87 0.55
C MET A 170 -5.49 -2.56 1.23
N ALA A 171 -4.61 -2.63 2.24
CA ALA A 171 -4.02 -1.47 2.89
C ALA A 171 -3.27 -0.60 1.86
N CYS A 172 -2.41 -1.19 1.02
CA CYS A 172 -1.64 -0.44 0.02
C CYS A 172 -2.57 0.35 -0.89
N TRP A 173 -3.62 -0.31 -1.39
CA TRP A 173 -4.64 0.33 -2.21
C TRP A 173 -5.40 1.39 -1.44
N TRP A 174 -5.68 1.19 -0.15
CA TRP A 174 -6.32 2.19 0.68
C TRP A 174 -5.53 3.49 0.73
N ALA A 175 -4.21 3.42 0.98
CA ALA A 175 -3.34 4.58 1.01
C ALA A 175 -3.30 5.32 -0.33
N VAL A 176 -3.15 4.56 -1.43
CA VAL A 176 -3.15 5.10 -2.80
C VAL A 176 -4.48 5.77 -3.13
N MET A 177 -5.59 5.15 -2.74
CA MET A 177 -6.95 5.61 -3.02
C MET A 177 -7.32 6.82 -2.18
N MET A 178 -6.94 6.88 -0.90
CA MET A 178 -7.16 8.04 -0.05
C MET A 178 -6.37 9.24 -0.55
N THR A 179 -5.11 9.02 -0.93
CA THR A 179 -4.27 10.06 -1.55
C THR A 179 -4.90 10.57 -2.85
N SER A 180 -5.41 9.65 -3.68
CA SER A 180 -6.07 9.97 -4.95
C SER A 180 -7.40 10.72 -4.78
N ALA A 181 -8.27 10.24 -3.88
CA ALA A 181 -9.54 10.88 -3.56
C ALA A 181 -9.32 12.28 -2.99
N SER A 182 -8.31 12.44 -2.13
CA SER A 182 -7.92 13.73 -1.58
C SER A 182 -7.42 14.68 -2.68
N ALA A 183 -6.55 14.21 -3.59
CA ALA A 183 -6.08 15.00 -4.73
C ALA A 183 -7.24 15.43 -5.66
N LEU A 184 -8.14 14.50 -6.01
CA LEU A 184 -9.33 14.77 -6.82
C LEU A 184 -10.25 15.79 -6.15
N GLY A 185 -10.50 15.64 -4.85
CA GLY A 185 -11.35 16.55 -4.07
C GLY A 185 -10.78 17.97 -4.02
N HIS A 186 -9.48 18.11 -3.76
CA HIS A 186 -8.81 19.41 -3.74
C HIS A 186 -8.80 20.07 -5.13
N THR A 187 -8.45 19.32 -6.17
CA THR A 187 -8.48 19.81 -7.56
C THR A 187 -9.89 20.23 -7.97
N GLY A 188 -10.90 19.42 -7.64
CA GLY A 188 -12.29 19.75 -7.91
C GLY A 188 -12.73 21.05 -7.24
N LYS A 189 -12.32 21.29 -5.99
CA LYS A 189 -12.58 22.57 -5.31
C LYS A 189 -11.86 23.75 -5.97
N GLN A 190 -10.59 23.58 -6.36
CA GLN A 190 -9.82 24.62 -7.03
C GLN A 190 -10.43 24.99 -8.39
N ILE A 191 -10.81 23.99 -9.18
CA ILE A 191 -11.45 24.16 -10.49
C ILE A 191 -12.86 24.75 -10.35
N TRP A 192 -13.64 24.26 -9.39
CA TRP A 192 -14.97 24.83 -9.09
C TRP A 192 -14.88 26.30 -8.70
N ALA A 193 -13.90 26.67 -7.87
CA ALA A 193 -13.65 28.05 -7.49
C ALA A 193 -13.26 28.90 -8.72
N ALA A 194 -12.44 28.36 -9.63
CA ALA A 194 -12.05 29.05 -10.87
C ALA A 194 -13.23 29.27 -11.84
N PHE A 195 -14.22 28.36 -11.84
CA PHE A 195 -15.45 28.50 -12.63
C PHE A 195 -16.54 29.35 -11.95
N SER A 196 -16.50 29.48 -10.63
CA SER A 196 -17.51 30.23 -9.88
C SER A 196 -17.25 31.73 -10.03
N LYS A 197 -18.25 32.50 -10.50
CA LYS A 197 -18.16 33.96 -10.56
C LYS A 197 -17.81 34.51 -9.18
N LYS A 198 -16.78 35.38 -9.12
CA LYS A 198 -16.25 36.02 -7.91
C LYS A 198 -17.38 36.56 -7.02
N ARG A 199 -17.80 35.80 -6.02
CA ARG A 199 -18.46 36.36 -4.84
C ARG A 199 -17.36 36.58 -3.82
N GLN A 200 -16.92 37.83 -3.70
CA GLN A 200 -16.05 38.31 -2.63
C GLN A 200 -16.78 38.17 -1.27
N LYS A 201 -16.94 36.94 -0.78
CA LYS A 201 -17.35 36.72 0.60
C LYS A 201 -16.12 36.90 1.48
N PRO A 202 -16.17 37.69 2.56
CA PRO A 202 -15.03 37.83 3.46
C PRO A 202 -14.61 36.46 4.02
N CYS A 203 -13.31 36.27 4.21
CA CYS A 203 -12.73 35.04 4.72
C CYS A 203 -13.23 34.75 6.15
N ARG A 204 -13.86 33.59 6.38
CA ARG A 204 -14.39 33.18 7.70
C ARG A 204 -13.44 32.27 8.50
N GLY A 205 -12.16 32.23 8.14
CA GLY A 205 -11.16 31.40 8.80
C GLY A 205 -11.50 29.91 8.73
N LEU A 206 -11.40 29.20 9.86
CA LEU A 206 -11.72 27.77 9.98
C LEU A 206 -13.14 27.41 9.55
N LYS A 207 -14.09 28.35 9.61
CA LYS A 207 -15.49 28.14 9.20
C LYS A 207 -15.68 28.03 7.68
N GLU A 208 -14.64 28.30 6.88
CA GLU A 208 -14.65 28.06 5.43
C GLU A 208 -14.43 26.59 5.07
N LEU A 209 -13.89 25.79 5.99
CA LEU A 209 -13.64 24.37 5.76
C LEU A 209 -14.94 23.59 5.94
N SER A 210 -15.32 22.83 4.90
CA SER A 210 -16.45 21.91 5.02
C SER A 210 -16.06 20.67 5.83
N ILE A 211 -17.04 19.87 6.26
CA ILE A 211 -16.76 18.61 6.96
C ILE A 211 -15.85 17.68 6.14
N PHE A 212 -16.02 17.67 4.81
CA PHE A 212 -15.16 16.91 3.91
C PHE A 212 -13.72 17.43 3.90
N ASP A 213 -13.50 18.74 4.04
CA ASP A 213 -12.14 19.28 4.17
C ASP A 213 -11.46 18.79 5.45
N TRP A 214 -12.20 18.78 6.55
CA TRP A 214 -11.69 18.29 7.82
C TRP A 214 -11.31 16.81 7.76
N VAL A 215 -12.14 15.98 7.13
CA VAL A 215 -11.84 14.55 6.95
C VAL A 215 -10.55 14.36 6.13
N LEU A 216 -10.43 15.05 4.99
CA LEU A 216 -9.23 14.96 4.15
C LEU A 216 -7.98 15.49 4.84
N LEU A 217 -8.08 16.62 5.55
CA LEU A 217 -6.97 17.18 6.32
C LEU A 217 -6.57 16.30 7.49
N ALA A 218 -7.53 15.71 8.20
CA ALA A 218 -7.26 14.77 9.29
C ALA A 218 -6.48 13.56 8.77
N TYR A 219 -6.88 12.99 7.63
CA TYR A 219 -6.11 11.94 6.97
C TYR A 219 -4.70 12.43 6.60
N ASP A 220 -4.58 13.54 5.86
CA ASP A 220 -3.31 14.07 5.36
C ASP A 220 -2.31 14.40 6.49
N ILE A 221 -2.79 14.87 7.64
CA ILE A 221 -1.96 15.26 8.78
C ILE A 221 -1.68 14.07 9.70
N CYS A 222 -2.71 13.33 10.12
CA CYS A 222 -2.52 12.26 11.10
C CYS A 222 -1.78 11.07 10.49
N GLY A 223 -2.04 10.74 9.22
CA GLY A 223 -1.43 9.60 8.57
C GLY A 223 -0.06 9.91 7.97
N PRO A 224 -0.01 10.52 6.78
CA PRO A 224 1.24 10.80 6.08
C PRO A 224 2.23 11.67 6.84
N ILE A 225 1.78 12.59 7.70
CA ILE A 225 2.69 13.49 8.44
C ILE A 225 3.04 12.93 9.81
N PHE A 226 2.07 12.61 10.67
CA PHE A 226 2.41 12.20 12.04
C PHE A 226 2.80 10.72 12.13
N TRP A 227 1.89 9.82 11.75
CA TRP A 227 2.05 8.39 12.01
C TRP A 227 3.12 7.74 11.13
N TRP A 228 3.31 8.27 9.92
CA TRP A 228 4.34 7.80 9.02
C TRP A 228 5.74 8.02 9.60
N TRP A 229 6.03 9.20 10.18
CA TRP A 229 7.34 9.47 10.78
C TRP A 229 7.60 8.62 12.03
N LEU A 230 6.57 8.36 12.83
CA LEU A 230 6.67 7.43 13.95
C LEU A 230 7.03 6.01 13.46
N SER A 231 6.34 5.54 12.43
CA SER A 231 6.59 4.25 11.82
C SER A 231 7.99 4.19 11.19
N PHE A 232 8.43 5.26 10.52
CA PHE A 232 9.76 5.35 9.92
C PHE A 232 10.86 5.35 10.97
N GLY A 233 10.68 6.06 12.09
CA GLY A 233 11.61 6.03 13.21
C GLY A 233 11.78 4.63 13.79
N GLN A 234 10.68 3.88 13.92
CA GLN A 234 10.72 2.48 14.33
C GLN A 234 11.46 1.60 13.32
N PHE A 235 11.18 1.76 12.02
CA PHE A 235 11.90 1.06 10.94
C PHE A 235 13.39 1.37 10.92
N ALA A 236 13.77 2.64 11.08
CA ALA A 236 15.17 3.06 11.05
C ALA A 236 15.95 2.57 12.27
N ALA A 237 15.29 2.44 13.43
CA ALA A 237 15.88 1.88 14.64
C ALA A 237 16.03 0.35 14.55
N ASP A 238 15.00 -0.34 14.05
CA ASP A 238 15.00 -1.79 13.84
C ASP A 238 14.09 -2.17 12.66
N PRO A 239 14.67 -2.44 11.47
CA PRO A 239 13.91 -2.83 10.29
C PRO A 239 13.11 -4.13 10.49
N THR A 240 13.53 -4.99 11.41
CA THR A 240 12.88 -6.29 11.67
C THR A 240 11.62 -6.15 12.52
N MET A 241 11.44 -5.00 13.17
CA MET A 241 10.29 -4.71 14.04
C MET A 241 9.26 -3.77 13.40
N SER A 242 9.50 -3.31 12.17
CA SER A 242 8.59 -2.38 11.52
C SER A 242 7.78 -3.05 10.42
N THR A 243 6.48 -2.74 10.43
CA THR A 243 5.58 -2.98 9.29
C THR A 243 6.00 -2.11 8.12
N THR A 244 5.80 -2.59 6.89
CA THR A 244 6.09 -1.86 5.64
C THR A 244 5.55 -0.42 5.70
N LEU A 245 6.39 0.52 5.32
CA LEU A 245 6.05 1.93 5.29
C LEU A 245 5.40 2.26 3.95
N ALA A 246 4.32 3.03 3.99
CA ALA A 246 3.73 3.66 2.83
C ALA A 246 4.74 4.58 2.15
N ILE A 247 5.53 4.04 1.23
CA ILE A 247 6.61 4.76 0.53
C ILE A 247 6.09 5.97 -0.25
N THR A 248 4.78 6.02 -0.54
CA THR A 248 4.14 7.04 -1.36
C THR A 248 3.58 8.24 -0.59
N THR A 249 3.69 8.27 0.75
CA THR A 249 3.11 9.34 1.60
C THR A 249 3.66 10.74 1.36
N TRP A 250 4.89 10.85 0.83
CA TRP A 250 5.50 12.13 0.48
C TRP A 250 4.64 12.95 -0.47
N VAL A 251 3.82 12.29 -1.30
CA VAL A 251 2.90 12.92 -2.24
C VAL A 251 1.82 13.72 -1.53
N THR A 252 1.31 13.22 -0.42
CA THR A 252 0.30 13.91 0.38
C THR A 252 0.86 15.19 0.97
N THR A 253 2.08 15.14 1.53
CA THR A 253 2.78 16.31 2.05
C THR A 253 3.09 17.32 0.93
N TRP A 254 3.50 16.83 -0.25
CA TRP A 254 3.78 17.67 -1.42
C TRP A 254 2.54 18.42 -1.90
N LYS A 255 1.43 17.70 -2.01
CA LYS A 255 0.10 18.22 -2.32
C LYS A 255 -0.31 19.25 -1.28
N LEU A 256 -0.18 18.96 0.01
CA LEU A 256 -0.55 19.87 1.10
C LEU A 256 0.24 21.18 1.01
N ALA A 257 1.54 21.14 0.71
CA ALA A 257 2.39 22.32 0.51
C ALA A 257 1.87 23.26 -0.61
N SER A 258 1.18 22.69 -1.61
CA SER A 258 0.51 23.46 -2.67
C SER A 258 -0.85 23.96 -2.21
N VAL A 259 -1.69 23.08 -1.68
CA VAL A 259 -3.09 23.33 -1.34
C VAL A 259 -3.24 24.46 -0.30
N VAL A 260 -2.33 24.55 0.68
CA VAL A 260 -2.34 25.62 1.71
C VAL A 260 -2.19 27.04 1.14
N ARG A 261 -1.79 27.20 -0.13
CA ARG A 261 -1.69 28.50 -0.81
C ARG A 261 -3.06 29.00 -1.30
N PHE A 262 -3.99 28.09 -1.53
CA PHE A 262 -5.28 28.36 -2.16
C PHE A 262 -6.42 28.40 -1.13
N HIS A 263 -7.48 29.14 -1.46
CA HIS A 263 -8.73 29.11 -0.69
C HIS A 263 -9.39 27.72 -0.80
N PRO A 264 -9.99 27.17 0.28
CA PRO A 264 -10.24 27.76 1.60
C PRO A 264 -9.07 27.64 2.61
N TYR A 265 -8.07 26.81 2.34
CA TYR A 265 -7.01 26.48 3.32
C TYR A 265 -6.15 27.68 3.71
N SER A 266 -5.79 28.53 2.74
CA SER A 266 -5.03 29.73 3.01
C SER A 266 -5.78 30.73 3.89
N CYS A 267 -7.12 30.71 3.87
CA CYS A 267 -7.98 31.50 4.73
C CYS A 267 -8.11 30.88 6.13
N ALA A 268 -8.19 29.55 6.19
CA ALA A 268 -8.29 28.79 7.43
C ALA A 268 -7.04 28.89 8.32
N LEU A 269 -5.86 29.04 7.73
CA LEU A 269 -4.59 29.17 8.47
C LEU A 269 -4.44 30.57 9.09
N PRO A 270 -4.49 30.72 10.43
CA PRO A 270 -4.20 31.98 11.08
C PRO A 270 -2.72 32.32 10.93
N GLY A 271 -2.41 33.61 10.75
CA GLY A 271 -1.03 34.11 10.76
C GLY A 271 -0.66 34.96 9.55
N GLY A 272 0.35 35.80 9.73
CA GLY A 272 0.86 36.68 8.69
C GLY A 272 1.59 35.93 7.55
N ARG A 273 1.94 36.67 6.49
CA ARG A 273 2.60 36.15 5.27
C ARG A 273 3.85 35.31 5.58
N ARG A 274 4.62 35.67 6.60
CA ARG A 274 5.83 34.95 7.03
C ARG A 274 5.51 33.56 7.59
N ALA A 275 4.48 33.43 8.43
CA ALA A 275 4.08 32.15 9.00
C ALA A 275 3.61 31.16 7.91
N LYS A 276 2.75 31.62 7.01
CA LYS A 276 2.27 30.81 5.86
C LYS A 276 3.42 30.35 4.97
N ARG A 277 4.37 31.25 4.69
CA ARG A 277 5.57 30.93 3.93
C ARG A 277 6.42 29.87 4.64
N ASN A 278 6.60 29.98 5.96
CA ASN A 278 7.37 29.00 6.74
C ASN A 278 6.70 27.63 6.75
N ILE A 279 5.36 27.56 6.88
CA ILE A 279 4.60 26.30 6.80
C ILE A 279 4.83 25.63 5.44
N ILE A 280 4.72 26.38 4.34
CA ILE A 280 4.96 25.86 2.98
C ILE A 280 6.39 25.33 2.83
N TRP A 281 7.39 26.06 3.32
CA TRP A 281 8.78 25.59 3.30
C TRP A 281 8.99 24.33 4.12
N ALA A 282 8.41 24.27 5.32
CA ALA A 282 8.48 23.08 6.17
C ALA A 282 7.85 21.85 5.50
N LEU A 283 6.68 22.02 4.87
CA LEU A 283 6.03 20.93 4.13
C LEU A 283 6.87 20.48 2.92
N HIS A 284 7.47 21.40 2.15
CA HIS A 284 8.37 21.01 1.07
C HIS A 284 9.62 20.29 1.55
N ALA A 285 10.26 20.77 2.63
CA ALA A 285 11.40 20.09 3.24
C ALA A 285 11.00 18.67 3.70
N MET A 286 9.85 18.55 4.36
CA MET A 286 9.31 17.26 4.80
C MET A 286 9.03 16.33 3.63
N THR A 287 8.45 16.82 2.53
CA THR A 287 8.28 16.04 1.29
C THR A 287 9.59 15.44 0.80
N VAL A 288 10.66 16.23 0.73
CA VAL A 288 11.97 15.76 0.26
C VAL A 288 12.54 14.72 1.21
N LEU A 289 12.43 14.94 2.53
CA LEU A 289 12.87 13.98 3.54
C LEU A 289 12.08 12.67 3.46
N GLN A 290 10.76 12.73 3.30
CA GLN A 290 9.90 11.54 3.13
C GLN A 290 10.21 10.79 1.84
N TRP A 291 10.48 11.50 0.75
CA TRP A 291 10.89 10.89 -0.51
C TRP A 291 12.22 10.15 -0.36
N ALA A 292 13.24 10.79 0.22
CA ALA A 292 14.55 10.19 0.44
C ALA A 292 14.48 9.00 1.40
N ALA A 293 13.71 9.12 2.47
CA ALA A 293 13.43 8.03 3.39
C ALA A 293 12.64 6.89 2.70
N GLY A 294 11.71 7.19 1.79
CA GLY A 294 11.05 6.19 0.94
C GLY A 294 12.03 5.41 0.07
N VAL A 295 13.02 6.09 -0.53
CA VAL A 295 14.12 5.43 -1.27
C VAL A 295 14.96 4.57 -0.33
N TYR A 296 15.31 5.05 0.86
CA TYR A 296 16.04 4.26 1.86
C TYR A 296 15.26 3.00 2.25
N VAL A 297 13.95 3.12 2.52
CA VAL A 297 13.08 1.98 2.79
C VAL A 297 13.10 1.01 1.63
N MET A 298 12.99 1.48 0.38
CA MET A 298 13.12 0.60 -0.78
C MET A 298 14.47 -0.12 -0.81
N VAL A 299 15.58 0.57 -0.58
CA VAL A 299 16.91 -0.06 -0.61
C VAL A 299 17.09 -1.07 0.52
N VAL A 300 16.58 -0.81 1.73
CA VAL A 300 16.72 -1.74 2.86
C VAL A 300 15.73 -2.90 2.76
N TYR A 301 14.48 -2.60 2.39
CA TYR A 301 13.39 -3.57 2.32
C TYR A 301 13.44 -4.42 1.04
N LEU A 302 13.90 -3.83 -0.08
CA LEU A 302 14.04 -4.45 -1.40
C LEU A 302 15.52 -4.61 -1.80
N GLY A 303 16.43 -4.60 -0.81
CA GLY A 303 17.88 -4.66 -1.00
C GLY A 303 18.38 -5.89 -1.76
N ASP A 304 17.47 -6.76 -2.15
CA ASP A 304 17.66 -7.68 -3.25
C ASP A 304 16.39 -7.70 -4.12
N LEU A 305 16.40 -6.96 -5.24
CA LEU A 305 15.41 -7.13 -6.33
C LEU A 305 15.59 -8.50 -7.02
N SER A 306 16.58 -9.30 -6.60
CA SER A 306 16.68 -10.69 -6.99
C SER A 306 15.46 -11.49 -6.48
N TYR A 307 15.22 -12.63 -7.10
CA TYR A 307 14.12 -13.56 -6.81
C TYR A 307 14.10 -14.11 -5.36
N GLN A 308 14.96 -13.64 -4.46
CA GLN A 308 15.27 -14.24 -3.15
C GLN A 308 14.36 -13.79 -2.00
N GLY A 309 13.36 -12.95 -2.28
CA GLY A 309 12.36 -12.52 -1.28
C GLY A 309 12.89 -11.47 -0.30
N SER A 310 12.07 -11.10 0.70
CA SER A 310 12.48 -10.11 1.71
C SER A 310 13.63 -10.65 2.56
N THR A 311 14.66 -9.83 2.80
CA THR A 311 15.76 -10.15 3.72
C THR A 311 15.33 -10.08 5.19
N LEU A 312 14.13 -9.57 5.48
CA LEU A 312 13.65 -9.38 6.84
C LEU A 312 13.10 -10.67 7.44
N GLN A 313 13.65 -11.03 8.61
CA GLN A 313 13.08 -12.08 9.43
C GLN A 313 11.71 -11.65 9.93
N SER A 314 10.69 -12.46 9.63
CA SER A 314 9.29 -12.20 9.99
C SER A 314 8.84 -13.02 11.20
N TYR A 315 9.49 -14.14 11.44
CA TYR A 315 9.14 -15.06 12.52
C TYR A 315 10.34 -15.39 13.39
N ASP A 316 10.09 -15.58 14.68
CA ASP A 316 11.08 -16.10 15.62
C ASP A 316 10.83 -17.58 15.87
N CYS A 317 11.90 -18.37 15.82
CA CYS A 317 11.86 -19.80 16.12
C CYS A 317 11.59 -20.01 17.62
N VAL A 318 10.61 -20.84 17.97
CA VAL A 318 10.35 -21.23 19.36
C VAL A 318 11.05 -22.56 19.64
N ALA A 319 12.37 -22.51 19.80
CA ALA A 319 13.24 -23.68 19.94
C ALA A 319 12.76 -24.68 21.01
N SER A 320 12.28 -24.16 22.15
CA SER A 320 11.81 -24.95 23.28
C SER A 320 10.59 -25.82 22.98
N ARG A 321 9.80 -25.49 21.95
CA ARG A 321 8.60 -26.24 21.55
C ARG A 321 8.83 -27.17 20.37
N ILE A 322 10.02 -27.14 19.74
CA ILE A 322 10.33 -28.03 18.62
C ILE A 322 10.24 -29.50 19.02
N PRO A 323 10.78 -29.98 20.16
CA PRO A 323 10.71 -31.40 20.50
C PRO A 323 9.29 -31.96 20.46
N ASP A 324 8.33 -31.22 21.03
CA ASP A 324 6.92 -31.64 21.17
C ASP A 324 6.06 -31.36 19.93
N ALA A 325 6.59 -30.63 18.95
CA ALA A 325 5.84 -30.30 17.74
C ALA A 325 5.63 -31.53 16.83
N PRO A 326 4.56 -31.57 16.01
CA PRO A 326 4.29 -32.72 15.13
C PRO A 326 5.35 -32.95 14.04
N GLY A 327 5.52 -34.21 13.64
CA GLY A 327 6.46 -34.64 12.61
C GLY A 327 7.87 -34.94 13.13
N SER A 328 8.77 -35.32 12.22
CA SER A 328 10.15 -35.68 12.49
C SER A 328 11.11 -34.88 11.60
N THR A 329 12.32 -34.67 12.10
CA THR A 329 13.37 -33.92 11.41
C THR A 329 14.69 -34.67 11.54
N SER A 330 15.53 -34.56 10.52
CA SER A 330 16.92 -35.03 10.52
C SER A 330 17.89 -33.99 11.09
N CYS A 331 17.45 -32.74 11.25
CA CYS A 331 18.29 -31.61 11.66
C CYS A 331 18.12 -31.32 13.15
N SER A 332 19.18 -30.75 13.76
CA SER A 332 19.12 -30.33 15.15
C SER A 332 18.22 -29.10 15.33
N VAL A 333 17.70 -28.89 16.55
CA VAL A 333 16.90 -27.70 16.90
C VAL A 333 17.66 -26.41 16.59
N ALA A 334 18.97 -26.37 16.89
CA ALA A 334 19.81 -25.21 16.63
C ALA A 334 19.97 -24.94 15.13
N ASP A 335 20.19 -25.99 14.33
CA ASP A 335 20.30 -25.89 12.88
C ASP A 335 18.98 -25.39 12.26
N LEU A 336 17.84 -25.95 12.67
CA LEU A 336 16.52 -25.53 12.22
C LEU A 336 16.25 -24.05 12.53
N CYS A 337 16.54 -23.60 13.74
CA CYS A 337 16.34 -22.19 14.11
C CYS A 337 17.36 -21.24 13.45
N SER A 338 18.50 -21.74 12.97
CA SER A 338 19.50 -20.93 12.25
C SER A 338 19.13 -20.67 10.79
N LYS A 339 18.20 -21.47 10.23
CA LYS A 339 17.71 -21.36 8.85
C LYS A 339 16.73 -20.20 8.70
N ALA A 340 17.26 -18.99 8.60
CA ALA A 340 16.48 -17.75 8.50
C ALA A 340 15.41 -17.80 7.40
N THR A 341 15.66 -18.49 6.29
CA THR A 341 14.75 -18.62 5.15
C THR A 341 13.42 -19.31 5.50
N LEU A 342 13.38 -20.22 6.50
CA LEU A 342 12.12 -20.78 7.01
C LEU A 342 11.23 -19.74 7.67
N PHE A 343 11.84 -18.68 8.20
CA PHE A 343 11.16 -17.69 9.04
C PHE A 343 11.04 -16.32 8.35
N ARG A 344 11.40 -16.25 7.07
CA ARG A 344 11.09 -15.09 6.23
C ARG A 344 9.61 -15.17 5.85
N GLY A 345 8.91 -14.05 5.99
CA GLY A 345 7.55 -13.94 5.48
C GLY A 345 7.63 -13.96 3.97
N ALA A 346 6.89 -14.87 3.35
CA ALA A 346 6.68 -14.79 1.93
C ALA A 346 5.91 -13.51 1.59
N GLU A 347 6.04 -13.10 0.34
CA GLU A 347 5.39 -11.91 -0.16
C GLU A 347 3.88 -11.99 0.08
N PHE A 348 3.31 -10.91 0.61
CA PHE A 348 1.87 -10.75 0.75
C PHE A 348 1.24 -10.55 -0.63
N THR A 349 1.13 -11.64 -1.38
CA THR A 349 0.38 -11.72 -2.64
C THR A 349 -1.06 -12.07 -2.29
N TYR A 350 -2.00 -11.21 -2.69
CA TYR A 350 -3.41 -11.55 -2.60
C TYR A 350 -3.74 -12.53 -3.73
N GLU A 351 -4.63 -13.48 -3.43
CA GLU A 351 -5.08 -14.63 -4.24
C GLU A 351 -5.42 -14.31 -5.70
N ASP A 352 -5.63 -13.04 -6.05
CA ASP A 352 -6.17 -12.63 -7.33
C ASP A 352 -5.71 -11.22 -7.81
N THR A 353 -4.67 -10.64 -7.18
CA THR A 353 -4.18 -9.32 -7.62
C THR A 353 -3.37 -9.46 -8.90
N TYR A 354 -4.07 -9.31 -10.03
CA TYR A 354 -3.59 -8.98 -11.37
C TYR A 354 -2.07 -8.72 -11.45
N TYR A 355 -1.29 -9.78 -11.75
CA TYR A 355 0.14 -9.84 -12.11
C TYR A 355 1.20 -9.00 -11.36
N VAL A 356 0.84 -8.17 -10.39
CA VAL A 356 1.74 -7.22 -9.74
C VAL A 356 1.39 -7.16 -8.26
N GLY A 357 2.18 -7.83 -7.41
CA GLY A 357 1.99 -7.83 -5.96
C GLY A 357 1.95 -6.40 -5.38
N GLY A 358 1.27 -6.22 -4.23
CA GLY A 358 1.04 -4.91 -3.61
C GLY A 358 2.30 -4.03 -3.47
N ARG A 359 3.46 -4.64 -3.22
CA ARG A 359 4.76 -3.94 -3.14
C ARG A 359 5.21 -3.34 -4.47
N TYR A 360 5.07 -4.08 -5.58
CA TYR A 360 5.49 -3.63 -6.90
C TYR A 360 4.59 -2.51 -7.40
N ASN A 361 3.30 -2.59 -7.08
CA ASN A 361 2.38 -1.48 -7.31
C ASN A 361 2.81 -0.23 -6.54
N LEU A 362 3.13 -0.33 -5.25
CA LEU A 362 3.61 0.82 -4.48
C LEU A 362 4.91 1.41 -5.05
N ILE A 363 5.85 0.58 -5.50
CA ILE A 363 7.08 1.02 -6.17
C ILE A 363 6.75 1.73 -7.49
N ALA A 364 5.90 1.14 -8.32
CA ALA A 364 5.48 1.72 -9.59
C ALA A 364 4.82 3.08 -9.35
N TYR A 365 3.88 3.18 -8.40
CA TYR A 365 3.22 4.45 -8.05
C TYR A 365 4.19 5.47 -7.45
N PHE A 366 5.13 5.04 -6.61
CA PHE A 366 6.18 5.93 -6.11
C PHE A 366 6.94 6.59 -7.25
N TRP A 367 7.35 5.82 -8.26
CA TRP A 367 8.09 6.36 -9.40
C TRP A 367 7.21 7.15 -10.36
N ILE A 368 5.99 6.68 -10.66
CA ILE A 368 5.02 7.43 -11.47
C ILE A 368 4.77 8.81 -10.83
N TRP A 369 4.54 8.87 -9.52
CA TRP A 369 4.32 10.13 -8.83
C TRP A 369 5.59 10.96 -8.73
N THR A 370 6.76 10.35 -8.58
CA THR A 370 8.06 11.06 -8.64
C THR A 370 8.22 11.75 -9.99
N LEU A 371 7.96 11.04 -11.09
CA LEU A 371 8.01 11.61 -12.45
C LEU A 371 7.02 12.77 -12.58
N MET A 372 5.78 12.62 -12.10
CA MET A 372 4.78 13.69 -12.10
C MET A 372 5.23 14.91 -11.28
N ALA A 373 5.89 14.70 -10.14
CA ALA A 373 6.43 15.79 -9.32
C ALA A 373 7.61 16.53 -9.97
N LEU A 374 8.35 15.84 -10.84
CA LEU A 374 9.44 16.43 -11.62
C LEU A 374 8.94 17.15 -12.89
N MET A 375 7.76 16.82 -13.42
CA MET A 375 7.22 17.43 -14.65
C MET A 375 7.29 18.97 -14.66
N PRO A 376 6.90 19.70 -13.58
CA PRO A 376 7.00 21.16 -13.59
C PRO A 376 8.42 21.69 -13.81
N PHE A 377 9.43 20.98 -13.31
CA PHE A 377 10.84 21.34 -13.49
C PHE A 377 11.32 21.01 -14.90
N ILE A 378 10.93 19.85 -15.43
CA ILE A 378 11.24 19.46 -16.82
C ILE A 378 10.66 20.49 -17.79
N PHE A 379 9.38 20.86 -17.62
CA PHE A 379 8.76 21.91 -18.42
C PHE A 379 9.40 23.29 -18.23
N LEU A 380 9.80 23.65 -17.00
CA LEU A 380 10.53 24.90 -16.76
C LEU A 380 11.87 24.91 -17.53
N LEU A 381 12.61 23.80 -17.53
CA LEU A 381 13.87 23.68 -18.26
C LEU A 381 13.67 23.75 -19.77
N MET A 382 12.64 23.07 -20.30
CA MET A 382 12.30 23.11 -21.73
C MET A 382 11.88 24.52 -22.17
N THR A 383 11.12 25.23 -21.33
CA THR A 383 10.63 26.58 -21.64
C THR A 383 11.65 27.67 -21.39
N TRP A 384 12.71 27.43 -20.60
CA TRP A 384 13.78 28.40 -20.39
C TRP A 384 14.51 28.74 -21.70
N LYS A 385 14.64 27.79 -22.63
CA LYS A 385 15.19 28.03 -23.97
C LYS A 385 14.13 28.35 -25.04
N ALA A 386 12.86 28.39 -24.66
CA ALA A 386 11.76 28.61 -25.60
C ALA A 386 11.47 30.11 -25.80
N LYS A 387 10.74 30.44 -26.89
CA LYS A 387 10.22 31.78 -27.16
C LYS A 387 9.31 32.26 -26.00
N GLU A 388 9.20 33.58 -25.81
CA GLU A 388 8.42 34.20 -24.73
C GLU A 388 6.97 33.67 -24.65
N ASP A 389 6.32 33.42 -25.78
CA ASP A 389 4.97 32.85 -25.84
C ASP A 389 4.84 31.49 -25.14
N LEU A 390 5.85 30.62 -25.26
CA LEU A 390 5.88 29.31 -24.58
C LEU A 390 6.06 29.47 -23.07
N ARG A 391 6.81 30.50 -22.65
CA ARG A 391 7.05 30.81 -21.24
C ARG A 391 5.80 31.36 -20.57
N ASP A 392 5.06 32.23 -21.26
CA ASP A 392 3.79 32.77 -20.78
C ASP A 392 2.68 31.73 -20.83
N THR A 393 2.65 30.89 -21.87
CA THR A 393 1.78 29.70 -21.90
C THR A 393 2.02 28.82 -20.68
N TRP A 394 3.27 28.54 -20.33
CA TRP A 394 3.59 27.74 -19.14
C TRP A 394 3.20 28.40 -17.82
N ARG A 395 3.41 29.71 -17.67
CA ARG A 395 2.96 30.46 -16.47
C ARG A 395 1.45 30.40 -16.28
N VAL A 396 0.69 30.33 -17.38
CA VAL A 396 -0.76 30.16 -17.37
C VAL A 396 -1.15 28.68 -17.16
N PHE A 397 -0.34 27.75 -17.65
CA PHE A 397 -0.69 26.33 -17.71
C PHE A 397 -0.15 25.46 -16.58
N ASN A 398 0.79 25.93 -15.74
CA ASN A 398 1.28 25.15 -14.59
C ASN A 398 0.16 25.05 -13.54
N PRO A 399 -0.61 23.95 -13.52
CA PRO A 399 -1.80 23.85 -12.72
C PRO A 399 -1.48 23.37 -11.29
N GLY A 400 -0.19 23.26 -10.97
CA GLY A 400 0.30 22.84 -9.67
C GLY A 400 0.20 21.34 -9.41
N PRO A 401 0.80 20.89 -8.30
CA PRO A 401 0.88 19.48 -7.89
C PRO A 401 -0.44 18.71 -7.89
N SER A 402 -1.52 19.32 -7.40
CA SER A 402 -2.84 18.67 -7.26
C SER A 402 -3.40 18.17 -8.60
N VAL A 403 -3.18 18.91 -9.68
CA VAL A 403 -3.66 18.55 -11.02
C VAL A 403 -2.81 17.45 -11.65
N TYR A 404 -1.47 17.49 -11.52
CA TYR A 404 -0.62 16.39 -11.98
C TYR A 404 -0.95 15.07 -11.26
N LEU A 405 -1.17 15.15 -9.95
CA LEU A 405 -1.62 13.99 -9.16
C LEU A 405 -2.99 13.50 -9.60
N THR A 406 -3.92 14.40 -9.92
CA THR A 406 -5.24 14.03 -10.41
C THR A 406 -5.17 13.16 -11.67
N PHE A 407 -4.29 13.49 -12.62
CA PHE A 407 -4.08 12.65 -13.80
C PHE A 407 -3.53 11.25 -13.44
N ALA A 408 -2.51 11.19 -12.58
CA ALA A 408 -1.96 9.91 -12.12
C ALA A 408 -2.95 9.08 -11.29
N SER A 409 -3.87 9.74 -10.58
CA SER A 409 -4.92 9.10 -9.80
C SER A 409 -5.90 8.32 -10.66
N PHE A 410 -6.18 8.71 -11.91
CA PHE A 410 -7.08 7.92 -12.78
C PHE A 410 -6.50 6.56 -13.16
N ILE A 411 -5.18 6.47 -13.36
CA ILE A 411 -4.49 5.19 -13.55
C ILE A 411 -4.68 4.33 -12.30
N SER A 412 -4.42 4.94 -11.13
CA SER A 412 -4.57 4.27 -9.82
C SER A 412 -5.98 3.76 -9.58
N LEU A 413 -6.99 4.57 -9.92
CA LEU A 413 -8.40 4.24 -9.78
C LEU A 413 -8.82 3.06 -10.65
N ALA A 414 -8.33 2.98 -11.89
CA ALA A 414 -8.67 1.87 -12.78
C ALA A 414 -8.22 0.52 -12.19
N TYR A 415 -6.98 0.45 -11.69
CA TYR A 415 -6.46 -0.74 -11.04
C TYR A 415 -7.15 -1.04 -9.70
N ALA A 416 -7.45 -0.02 -8.90
CA ALA A 416 -8.17 -0.19 -7.63
C ALA A 416 -9.59 -0.73 -7.86
N VAL A 417 -10.29 -0.26 -8.88
CA VAL A 417 -11.62 -0.77 -9.26
C VAL A 417 -11.53 -2.21 -9.75
N ALA A 418 -10.55 -2.53 -10.59
CA ALA A 418 -10.31 -3.92 -11.00
C ALA A 418 -10.06 -4.83 -9.78
N TYR A 419 -9.26 -4.36 -8.82
CA TYR A 419 -9.04 -5.06 -7.56
C TYR A 419 -10.34 -5.21 -6.75
N ALA A 420 -11.16 -4.17 -6.61
CA ALA A 420 -12.45 -4.25 -5.91
C ALA A 420 -13.45 -5.20 -6.59
N VAL A 421 -13.54 -5.18 -7.92
CA VAL A 421 -14.36 -6.14 -8.69
C VAL A 421 -13.91 -7.56 -8.40
N ASN A 422 -12.60 -7.77 -8.41
CA ASN A 422 -12.03 -9.06 -8.10
C ASN A 422 -12.33 -9.50 -6.64
N LEU A 423 -12.18 -8.60 -5.65
CA LEU A 423 -12.57 -8.86 -4.26
C LEU A 423 -14.01 -9.37 -4.18
N VAL A 424 -14.93 -8.74 -4.91
CA VAL A 424 -16.35 -9.15 -4.94
C VAL A 424 -16.54 -10.48 -5.66
N GLN A 425 -15.84 -10.71 -6.77
CA GLN A 425 -15.96 -11.98 -7.50
C GLN A 425 -15.52 -13.17 -6.66
N THR A 426 -14.50 -12.99 -5.81
CA THR A 426 -13.92 -14.08 -5.02
C THR A 426 -14.31 -14.05 -3.54
N TRP A 427 -15.23 -13.17 -3.13
CA TRP A 427 -15.70 -13.07 -1.72
C TRP A 427 -16.55 -14.25 -1.23
N ASN A 428 -17.11 -15.04 -2.15
CA ASN A 428 -17.95 -16.22 -1.90
C ASN A 428 -17.21 -17.50 -2.27
N SER A 429 -16.00 -17.39 -2.82
CA SER A 429 -15.14 -18.56 -2.97
C SER A 429 -14.97 -19.15 -1.56
N PRO A 430 -15.10 -20.48 -1.36
CA PRO A 430 -14.73 -21.14 -0.12
C PRO A 430 -13.22 -20.95 0.05
N ARG A 431 -12.85 -19.78 0.56
CA ARG A 431 -11.48 -19.46 0.91
C ARG A 431 -11.24 -20.09 2.25
N ASP A 432 -11.07 -21.39 2.21
CA ASP A 432 -11.05 -22.25 3.35
C ASP A 432 -9.73 -22.07 4.12
N ARG A 433 -9.48 -20.90 4.73
CA ARG A 433 -8.30 -20.61 5.59
C ARG A 433 -6.98 -21.24 5.09
N GLU A 434 -6.79 -21.33 3.77
CA GLU A 434 -5.59 -21.91 3.18
C GLU A 434 -4.48 -20.88 3.34
N GLY A 435 -3.38 -21.29 3.98
CA GLY A 435 -2.23 -20.44 4.27
C GLY A 435 -1.00 -21.00 3.58
N PRO A 436 -0.05 -20.16 3.13
CA PRO A 436 1.17 -20.66 2.52
C PRO A 436 2.02 -21.43 3.53
N PHE A 437 3.03 -22.15 3.05
CA PHE A 437 4.07 -22.75 3.89
C PHE A 437 5.42 -22.80 3.18
N THR A 438 6.48 -22.74 3.98
CA THR A 438 7.86 -22.90 3.54
C THR A 438 8.38 -24.23 4.05
N PHE A 439 9.20 -24.93 3.27
CA PHE A 439 9.77 -26.22 3.68
C PHE A 439 11.25 -26.36 3.31
N HIS A 440 11.96 -27.16 4.09
CA HIS A 440 13.34 -27.56 3.84
C HIS A 440 13.39 -29.09 3.67
N PRO A 441 13.53 -29.59 2.43
CA PRO A 441 13.52 -31.02 2.13
C PRO A 441 14.54 -31.81 2.93
N GLU A 442 15.79 -31.34 2.99
CA GLU A 442 16.88 -32.13 3.60
C GLU A 442 16.74 -32.26 5.12
N CYS A 443 16.02 -31.33 5.75
CA CYS A 443 15.74 -31.35 7.19
C CYS A 443 14.40 -31.98 7.52
N ASN A 444 13.59 -32.35 6.53
CA ASN A 444 12.18 -32.68 6.70
C ASN A 444 11.46 -31.67 7.61
N ALA A 445 11.65 -30.37 7.34
CA ALA A 445 11.10 -29.31 8.18
C ALA A 445 10.15 -28.40 7.39
N LEU A 446 9.13 -27.89 8.06
CA LEU A 446 8.16 -26.97 7.47
C LEU A 446 7.79 -25.84 8.44
N HIS A 447 7.53 -24.67 7.90
CA HIS A 447 7.04 -23.50 8.62
C HIS A 447 5.75 -23.00 7.97
N VAL A 448 4.75 -22.73 8.80
CA VAL A 448 3.48 -22.13 8.38
C VAL A 448 3.49 -20.65 8.82
N PRO A 449 3.52 -19.67 7.91
CA PRO A 449 3.29 -18.26 8.19
C PRO A 449 1.81 -17.91 8.43
N LEU A 450 1.55 -16.66 8.82
CA LEU A 450 0.21 -16.05 8.82
C LEU A 450 -0.37 -16.01 7.41
N SER A 451 -1.71 -15.98 7.32
CA SER A 451 -2.40 -15.85 6.04
C SER A 451 -2.12 -14.49 5.38
N PRO A 452 -1.70 -14.45 4.09
CA PRO A 452 -1.46 -13.20 3.35
C PRO A 452 -2.69 -12.30 3.19
N TRP A 453 -3.89 -12.85 3.39
CA TRP A 453 -5.15 -12.15 3.15
C TRP A 453 -6.01 -11.98 4.41
N ARG A 454 -5.65 -12.63 5.52
CA ARG A 454 -6.33 -12.55 6.83
C ARG A 454 -5.41 -12.19 8.00
N ASP A 455 -4.16 -11.81 7.79
CA ASP A 455 -3.21 -11.47 8.85
C ASP A 455 -3.76 -10.50 9.92
N TYR A 456 -4.61 -9.54 9.56
CA TYR A 456 -5.29 -8.67 10.54
C TYR A 456 -6.34 -9.37 11.41
N PHE A 457 -6.97 -10.40 10.86
CA PHE A 457 -7.99 -11.22 11.51
C PHE A 457 -7.37 -12.39 12.30
N ASP A 458 -6.17 -12.84 11.92
CA ASP A 458 -5.33 -13.81 12.64
C ASP A 458 -4.66 -13.21 13.90
N LEU A 459 -5.18 -12.09 14.43
CA LEU A 459 -4.71 -11.41 15.63
C LEU A 459 -5.89 -11.04 16.55
N GLY A 460 -5.60 -10.90 17.84
CA GLY A 460 -6.63 -10.73 18.88
C GLY A 460 -7.42 -9.43 18.74
N GLU A 461 -8.59 -9.35 19.39
CA GLU A 461 -9.57 -8.27 19.17
C GLU A 461 -8.98 -6.85 19.28
N TYR A 462 -8.17 -6.58 20.31
CA TYR A 462 -7.53 -5.27 20.49
C TYR A 462 -6.49 -4.97 19.40
N ALA A 463 -5.67 -5.96 19.04
CA ALA A 463 -4.70 -5.84 17.97
C ALA A 463 -5.37 -5.67 16.60
N ARG A 464 -6.53 -6.30 16.39
CA ARG A 464 -7.34 -6.21 15.18
C ARG A 464 -7.95 -4.82 15.00
N ALA A 465 -8.61 -4.27 16.02
CA ALA A 465 -9.18 -2.93 15.95
C ALA A 465 -8.09 -1.86 15.71
N TYR A 466 -6.98 -1.97 16.44
CA TYR A 466 -5.82 -1.11 16.23
C TYR A 466 -5.24 -1.24 14.82
N ARG A 467 -5.20 -2.44 14.24
CA ARG A 467 -4.68 -2.66 12.89
C ARG A 467 -5.63 -2.20 11.79
N ILE A 468 -6.93 -2.35 11.96
CA ILE A 468 -7.92 -1.76 11.04
C ILE A 468 -7.79 -0.24 11.07
N ALA A 469 -7.68 0.37 12.26
CA ALA A 469 -7.42 1.80 12.38
C ALA A 469 -6.08 2.19 11.73
N LYS A 470 -5.02 1.43 11.98
CA LYS A 470 -3.71 1.63 11.36
C LYS A 470 -3.77 1.48 9.83
N MET A 471 -4.57 0.59 9.28
CA MET A 471 -4.79 0.48 7.84
C MET A 471 -5.48 1.74 7.29
N VAL A 472 -6.49 2.27 7.98
CA VAL A 472 -7.22 3.45 7.51
C VAL A 472 -6.35 4.71 7.57
N PHE A 473 -5.52 4.85 8.61
CA PHE A 473 -4.76 6.06 8.88
C PHE A 473 -3.27 5.99 8.56
N ASN A 474 -2.69 4.80 8.41
CA ASN A 474 -1.26 4.57 8.20
C ASN A 474 -0.99 3.32 7.34
N ALA A 475 -1.89 3.05 6.39
CA ALA A 475 -1.56 2.17 5.28
C ALA A 475 -0.43 2.75 4.45
#